data_AF-A0A7G2C5Z4-F1
#
_entry.id   AF-A0A7G2C5Z4-F1
#
_cell.length_a   1.000
_cell.length_b   1.000
_cell.length_c   1.000
_cell.angle_alpha   90.00
_cell.angle_beta   90.00
_cell.angle_gamma   90.00
#
_symmetry.space_group_name_H-M   'P 1'
#
loop_
_entity.id
_entity.type
_entity.pdbx_description
1 polymer ?
#
loop_
_entity_poly.entity_id
_entity_poly.type
_entity_poly.pdbx_seq_one_letter_code
_entity_poly.pdbx_strand_id
1 'polypeptide(L)'
;MSDAYKLKGNEFFKEKRYSEAIEQYTKAIEKEESETNPNTDLLVVYYNNRAAALHLNGEYNKSLTDAKKSIELDSSAKNTKGYLRAATALWAQKNYADAKKYYQTVINKFDAKNEVALDGVKQLSALLTPAENNNNNPKQNEAMENLNKFRSFMNTKNNSPMGADIGGEWKHVHLSYVGLLLNLILLSLAPIYLASLIVFPNYTSTLFYTYAVVHGIQQLFTMYKLKLIPYLTKPEKPTEEPFLKTASKHYCSSVLILFMMHFALKITPITYMIVYTSAYNLTDLLFYNMELLKKIPVASSLVRVLEEKVLRRYDIEKENHFKRDQFLTFAAMIEALLVFTIFLFGGSWFTLMYIQYTIYRYHNDKYMQFAFRGIKNAIETNVMNKSFIPAIVKKGYYKLLEGIELTAYLK
;
A
#
# COMPACT_ATOMS: atom_id res chain seq x y z
N MET A 1 -38.80 -16.82 34.59
CA MET A 1 -39.10 -16.65 33.17
C MET A 1 -37.92 -15.98 32.47
N SER A 2 -37.52 -16.47 31.30
CA SER A 2 -36.53 -15.87 30.40
C SER A 2 -36.93 -14.45 29.96
N ASP A 3 -38.23 -14.19 29.88
CA ASP A 3 -38.81 -12.89 29.51
C ASP A 3 -38.38 -11.71 30.37
N ALA A 4 -38.14 -11.92 31.68
CA ALA A 4 -37.69 -10.85 32.57
C ALA A 4 -36.31 -10.30 32.13
N TYR A 5 -35.42 -11.16 31.65
CA TYR A 5 -34.12 -10.77 31.12
C TYR A 5 -34.24 -10.02 29.79
N LYS A 6 -35.16 -10.42 28.91
CA LYS A 6 -35.46 -9.66 27.68
C LYS A 6 -35.94 -8.25 28.00
N LEU A 7 -36.88 -8.09 28.94
CA LEU A 7 -37.42 -6.77 29.29
C LEU A 7 -36.33 -5.85 29.82
N LYS A 8 -35.47 -6.35 30.72
CA LYS A 8 -34.32 -5.61 31.24
C LYS A 8 -33.29 -5.28 30.15
N GLY A 9 -33.05 -6.21 29.23
CA GLY A 9 -32.22 -5.97 28.05
C GLY A 9 -32.79 -4.85 27.16
N ASN A 10 -34.11 -4.81 26.96
CA ASN A 10 -34.78 -3.76 26.20
C ASN A 10 -34.68 -2.39 26.89
N GLU A 11 -34.73 -2.34 28.23
CA GLU A 11 -34.53 -1.10 29.00
C GLU A 11 -33.12 -0.56 28.78
N PHE A 12 -32.08 -1.37 29.00
CA PHE A 12 -30.71 -0.97 28.73
C PHE A 12 -30.47 -0.59 27.26
N PHE A 13 -31.11 -1.29 26.33
CA PHE A 13 -31.03 -0.96 24.91
C PHE A 13 -31.59 0.44 24.61
N LYS A 14 -32.72 0.82 25.23
CA LYS A 14 -33.31 2.17 25.11
C LYS A 14 -32.42 3.24 25.74
N GLU A 15 -31.72 2.90 26.83
CA GLU A 15 -30.73 3.76 27.49
C GLU A 15 -29.39 3.84 26.72
N LYS A 16 -29.26 3.18 25.56
CA LYS A 16 -28.03 3.06 24.77
C LYS A 16 -26.87 2.35 25.50
N ARG A 17 -27.18 1.61 26.56
CA ARG A 17 -26.26 0.80 27.35
C ARG A 17 -26.13 -0.59 26.74
N TYR A 18 -25.49 -0.65 25.57
CA TYR A 18 -25.51 -1.83 24.71
C TYR A 18 -24.78 -3.03 25.31
N SER A 19 -23.65 -2.84 26.00
CA SER A 19 -22.91 -3.93 26.65
C SER A 19 -23.76 -4.64 27.72
N GLU A 20 -24.50 -3.88 28.52
CA GLU A 20 -25.37 -4.43 29.56
C GLU A 20 -26.62 -5.07 28.95
N ALA A 21 -27.16 -4.51 27.87
CA ALA A 21 -28.23 -5.14 27.10
C ALA A 21 -27.81 -6.51 26.54
N ILE A 22 -26.60 -6.63 25.99
CA ILE A 22 -26.04 -7.89 25.47
C ILE A 22 -25.96 -8.95 26.58
N GLU A 23 -25.53 -8.58 27.79
CA GLU A 23 -25.46 -9.48 28.93
C GLU A 23 -26.85 -10.02 29.30
N GLN A 24 -27.86 -9.14 29.38
CA GLN A 24 -29.22 -9.56 29.71
C GLN A 24 -29.85 -10.44 28.62
N TYR A 25 -29.66 -10.12 27.33
CA TYR A 25 -30.14 -10.99 26.25
C TYR A 25 -29.44 -12.35 26.24
N THR A 26 -28.15 -12.40 26.59
CA THR A 26 -27.41 -13.66 26.71
C THR A 26 -28.00 -14.54 27.80
N LYS A 27 -28.28 -13.97 28.98
CA LYS A 27 -28.98 -14.69 30.06
C LYS A 27 -30.37 -15.16 29.66
N ALA A 28 -31.08 -14.41 28.82
CA ALA A 28 -32.38 -14.81 28.28
C ALA A 28 -32.26 -16.04 27.37
N ILE A 29 -31.25 -16.07 26.48
CA ILE A 29 -30.96 -17.19 25.58
C ILE A 29 -30.56 -18.43 26.36
N GLU A 30 -29.56 -18.32 27.24
CA GLU A 30 -29.05 -19.46 28.03
C GLU A 30 -30.16 -20.12 28.84
N LYS A 31 -31.04 -19.30 29.45
CA LYS A 31 -32.16 -19.80 30.23
C LYS A 31 -33.16 -20.56 29.36
N GLU A 32 -33.54 -19.99 28.22
CA GLU A 32 -34.50 -20.60 27.30
C GLU A 32 -33.96 -21.90 26.68
N GLU A 33 -32.67 -21.93 26.30
CA GLU A 33 -32.00 -23.14 25.78
C GLU A 33 -31.87 -24.24 26.85
N SER A 34 -31.87 -23.88 28.14
CA SER A 34 -31.81 -24.82 29.25
C SER A 34 -33.16 -25.45 29.64
N GLU A 35 -34.28 -24.95 29.09
CA GLU A 35 -35.60 -25.52 29.37
C GLU A 35 -35.80 -26.87 28.65
N THR A 36 -36.61 -27.76 29.25
CA THR A 36 -36.86 -29.10 28.68
C THR A 36 -37.59 -29.05 27.33
N ASN A 37 -38.32 -27.96 27.07
CA ASN A 37 -38.96 -27.69 25.79
C ASN A 37 -38.76 -26.22 25.41
N PRO A 38 -37.59 -25.85 24.84
CA PRO A 38 -37.26 -24.48 24.51
C PRO A 38 -38.28 -23.88 23.53
N ASN A 39 -38.73 -22.66 23.80
CA ASN A 39 -39.59 -21.95 22.88
C ASN A 39 -38.74 -21.30 21.78
N THR A 40 -38.75 -21.93 20.60
CA THR A 40 -38.04 -21.45 19.42
C THR A 40 -38.42 -20.01 19.03
N ASP A 41 -39.68 -19.60 19.18
CA ASP A 41 -40.12 -18.25 18.84
C ASP A 41 -39.48 -17.20 19.78
N LEU A 42 -39.34 -17.53 21.07
CA LEU A 42 -38.65 -16.67 22.04
C LEU A 42 -37.15 -16.59 21.75
N LEU A 43 -36.52 -17.72 21.43
CA LEU A 43 -35.11 -17.76 21.04
C LEU A 43 -34.83 -16.88 19.82
N VAL A 44 -35.66 -16.95 18.78
CA VAL A 44 -35.55 -16.09 17.59
C VAL A 44 -35.59 -14.61 17.97
N VAL A 45 -36.48 -14.22 18.89
CA VAL A 45 -36.57 -12.83 19.38
C VAL A 45 -35.31 -12.43 20.16
N TYR A 46 -34.81 -13.29 21.04
CA TYR A 46 -33.63 -12.98 21.86
C TYR A 46 -32.36 -12.85 21.00
N TYR A 47 -32.14 -13.76 20.05
CA TYR A 47 -31.02 -13.68 19.11
C TYR A 47 -31.09 -12.41 18.25
N ASN A 48 -32.28 -12.02 17.78
CA ASN A 48 -32.47 -10.77 17.03
C ASN A 48 -32.14 -9.51 17.85
N ASN A 49 -32.58 -9.47 19.11
CA ASN A 49 -32.34 -8.33 19.99
C ASN A 49 -30.86 -8.23 20.39
N ARG A 50 -30.21 -9.38 20.66
CA ARG A 50 -28.77 -9.41 20.93
C ARG A 50 -27.95 -9.03 19.69
N ALA A 51 -28.34 -9.50 18.50
CA ALA A 51 -27.71 -9.09 17.24
C ALA A 51 -27.76 -7.56 17.03
N ALA A 52 -28.89 -6.93 17.36
CA ALA A 52 -29.03 -5.48 17.29
C ALA A 52 -28.11 -4.75 18.28
N ALA A 53 -28.02 -5.24 19.52
CA ALA A 53 -27.17 -4.64 20.55
C ALA A 53 -25.68 -4.82 20.22
N LEU A 54 -25.28 -6.01 19.75
CA LEU A 54 -23.92 -6.29 19.28
C LEU A 54 -23.53 -5.39 18.10
N HIS A 55 -24.45 -5.15 17.16
CA HIS A 55 -24.21 -4.23 16.05
C HIS A 55 -23.91 -2.81 16.54
N LEU A 56 -24.75 -2.28 17.45
CA LEU A 56 -24.55 -0.93 18.00
C LEU A 56 -23.34 -0.83 18.93
N ASN A 57 -22.89 -1.94 19.51
CA ASN A 57 -21.65 -2.04 20.28
C ASN A 57 -20.39 -2.19 19.40
N GLY A 58 -20.53 -2.24 18.07
CA GLY A 58 -19.42 -2.40 17.12
C GLY A 58 -18.93 -3.84 16.91
N GLU A 59 -19.58 -4.83 17.51
CA GLU A 59 -19.22 -6.25 17.45
C GLU A 59 -19.90 -6.95 16.25
N TYR A 60 -19.61 -6.49 15.03
CA TYR A 60 -20.33 -6.90 13.82
C TYR A 60 -20.24 -8.40 13.50
N ASN A 61 -19.11 -9.05 13.79
CA ASN A 61 -18.93 -10.49 13.59
C ASN A 61 -19.91 -11.30 14.44
N LYS A 62 -20.03 -10.97 15.73
CA LYS A 62 -20.97 -11.64 16.64
C LYS A 62 -22.42 -11.30 16.29
N SER A 63 -22.68 -10.05 15.90
CA SER A 63 -23.99 -9.63 15.41
C SER A 63 -24.45 -10.45 14.20
N LEU A 64 -23.56 -10.69 13.24
CA LEU A 64 -23.85 -11.53 12.07
C LEU A 64 -24.11 -12.99 12.47
N THR A 65 -23.34 -13.54 13.39
CA THR A 65 -23.55 -14.91 13.91
C THR A 65 -24.93 -15.05 14.54
N ASP A 66 -25.32 -14.13 15.42
CA ASP A 66 -26.65 -14.15 16.07
C ASP A 66 -27.78 -13.95 15.05
N ALA A 67 -27.60 -13.06 14.08
CA ALA A 67 -28.58 -12.85 13.02
C ALA A 67 -28.78 -14.11 12.18
N LYS A 68 -27.70 -14.79 11.78
CA LYS A 68 -27.77 -16.09 11.08
C LYS A 68 -28.42 -17.17 11.93
N LYS A 69 -28.09 -17.24 13.22
CA LYS A 69 -28.70 -18.20 14.15
C LYS A 69 -30.20 -17.99 14.27
N SER A 70 -30.66 -16.73 14.33
CA SER A 70 -32.10 -16.44 14.34
C SER A 70 -32.80 -16.91 13.05
N ILE A 71 -32.14 -16.78 11.88
CA ILE A 71 -32.67 -17.20 10.58
C ILE A 71 -32.71 -18.73 10.46
N GLU A 72 -31.73 -19.42 11.04
CA GLU A 72 -31.73 -20.89 11.11
C GLU A 72 -32.90 -21.43 11.93
N LEU A 73 -33.26 -20.74 13.02
CA LEU A 73 -34.38 -21.10 13.89
C LEU A 73 -35.74 -20.79 13.25
N ASP A 74 -35.87 -19.64 12.59
CA ASP A 74 -37.06 -19.27 11.82
C ASP A 74 -36.65 -18.53 10.52
N SER A 75 -36.86 -19.21 9.40
CA SER A 75 -36.62 -18.68 8.04
C SER A 75 -37.89 -18.17 7.36
N SER A 76 -39.00 -18.10 8.09
CA SER A 76 -40.29 -17.60 7.59
C SER A 76 -40.33 -16.07 7.52
N ALA A 77 -41.37 -15.54 6.87
CA ALA A 77 -41.60 -14.09 6.75
C ALA A 77 -41.73 -13.37 8.11
N LYS A 78 -42.12 -14.10 9.18
CA LYS A 78 -42.25 -13.54 10.54
C LYS A 78 -40.91 -13.05 11.08
N ASN A 79 -39.81 -13.66 10.68
CA ASN A 79 -38.45 -13.28 11.08
C ASN A 79 -37.72 -12.39 10.05
N THR A 80 -38.45 -11.46 9.43
CA THR A 80 -37.83 -10.47 8.52
C THR A 80 -36.70 -9.68 9.23
N LYS A 81 -36.80 -9.47 10.55
CA LYS A 81 -35.78 -8.79 11.35
C LYS A 81 -34.43 -9.49 11.30
N GLY A 82 -34.36 -10.82 11.34
CA GLY A 82 -33.09 -11.56 11.26
C GLY A 82 -32.33 -11.27 9.97
N TYR A 83 -33.03 -11.30 8.84
CA TYR A 83 -32.45 -10.97 7.53
C TYR A 83 -31.96 -9.52 7.45
N LEU A 84 -32.71 -8.55 7.99
CA LEU A 84 -32.28 -7.16 8.07
C LEU A 84 -31.05 -6.98 8.96
N ARG A 85 -30.98 -7.68 10.11
CA ARG A 85 -29.82 -7.64 11.01
C ARG A 85 -28.57 -8.22 10.35
N ALA A 86 -28.69 -9.37 9.68
CA ALA A 86 -27.60 -9.98 8.92
C ALA A 86 -27.09 -9.03 7.82
N ALA A 87 -28.02 -8.38 7.10
CA ALA A 87 -27.68 -7.40 6.07
C ALA A 87 -26.93 -6.19 6.65
N THR A 88 -27.41 -5.60 7.75
CA THR A 88 -26.73 -4.47 8.42
C THR A 88 -25.36 -4.84 8.98
N ALA A 89 -25.19 -6.05 9.52
CA ALA A 89 -23.92 -6.52 10.04
C ALA A 89 -22.89 -6.74 8.91
N LEU A 90 -23.29 -7.38 7.80
CA LEU A 90 -22.45 -7.54 6.61
C LEU A 90 -22.10 -6.20 5.96
N TRP A 91 -23.04 -5.25 5.95
CA TRP A 91 -22.77 -3.89 5.51
C TRP A 91 -21.69 -3.23 6.37
N ALA A 92 -21.82 -3.28 7.69
CA ALA A 92 -20.81 -2.73 8.60
C ALA A 92 -19.42 -3.40 8.45
N GLN A 93 -19.38 -4.66 8.05
CA GLN A 93 -18.16 -5.40 7.69
C GLN A 93 -17.62 -5.10 6.28
N LYS A 94 -18.29 -4.22 5.52
CA LYS A 94 -18.01 -3.92 4.11
C LYS A 94 -18.19 -5.08 3.13
N ASN A 95 -18.84 -6.17 3.55
CA ASN A 95 -19.26 -7.24 2.64
C ASN A 95 -20.61 -6.86 1.99
N TYR A 96 -20.55 -5.87 1.10
CA TYR A 96 -21.74 -5.27 0.50
C TYR A 96 -22.51 -6.27 -0.36
N ALA A 97 -21.82 -7.12 -1.12
CA ALA A 97 -22.45 -8.03 -2.07
C ALA A 97 -23.38 -9.01 -1.35
N ASP A 98 -22.92 -9.57 -0.24
CA ASP A 98 -23.73 -10.46 0.57
C ASP A 98 -24.79 -9.69 1.38
N ALA A 99 -24.48 -8.48 1.88
CA ALA A 99 -25.48 -7.61 2.52
C ALA A 99 -26.68 -7.33 1.60
N LYS A 100 -26.43 -7.04 0.31
CA LYS A 100 -27.47 -6.79 -0.68
C LYS A 100 -28.33 -8.02 -0.92
N LYS A 101 -27.74 -9.23 -0.97
CA LYS A 101 -28.51 -10.48 -1.11
C LYS A 101 -29.50 -10.67 0.05
N TYR A 102 -29.11 -10.35 1.29
CA TYR A 102 -30.01 -10.43 2.43
C TYR A 102 -31.18 -9.43 2.35
N TYR A 103 -30.94 -8.17 1.96
CA TYR A 103 -32.03 -7.22 1.72
C TYR A 103 -32.93 -7.61 0.54
N GLN A 104 -32.36 -8.12 -0.55
CA GLN A 104 -33.12 -8.62 -1.70
C GLN A 104 -33.97 -9.83 -1.32
N THR A 105 -33.49 -10.68 -0.40
CA THR A 105 -34.28 -11.81 0.12
C THR A 105 -35.53 -11.29 0.83
N VAL A 106 -35.41 -10.22 1.62
CA VAL A 106 -36.58 -9.57 2.27
C VAL A 106 -37.59 -9.08 1.23
N ILE A 107 -37.14 -8.33 0.23
CA ILE A 107 -38.02 -7.77 -0.82
C ILE A 107 -38.69 -8.86 -1.65
N ASN A 108 -37.91 -9.86 -2.09
CA ASN A 108 -38.38 -10.84 -3.07
C ASN A 108 -39.21 -11.96 -2.44
N LYS A 109 -38.96 -12.31 -1.17
CA LYS A 109 -39.60 -13.48 -0.53
C LYS A 109 -40.61 -13.12 0.55
N PHE A 110 -40.50 -11.97 1.20
CA PHE A 110 -41.30 -11.68 2.40
C PHE A 110 -42.14 -10.41 2.26
N ASP A 111 -41.53 -9.27 1.96
CA ASP A 111 -42.20 -7.97 1.90
C ASP A 111 -41.55 -7.07 0.84
N ALA A 112 -42.19 -7.02 -0.33
CA ALA A 112 -41.74 -6.22 -1.46
C ALA A 112 -41.80 -4.70 -1.20
N LYS A 113 -42.56 -4.24 -0.20
CA LYS A 113 -42.71 -2.82 0.17
C LYS A 113 -41.91 -2.43 1.41
N ASN A 114 -41.06 -3.32 1.93
CA ASN A 114 -40.27 -3.04 3.11
C ASN A 114 -39.31 -1.87 2.87
N GLU A 115 -39.58 -0.70 3.44
CA GLU A 115 -38.83 0.53 3.18
C GLU A 115 -37.34 0.39 3.55
N VAL A 116 -37.04 -0.29 4.67
CA VAL A 116 -35.67 -0.50 5.14
C VAL A 116 -34.89 -1.39 4.17
N ALA A 117 -35.52 -2.44 3.64
CA ALA A 117 -34.89 -3.31 2.66
C ALA A 117 -34.76 -2.63 1.29
N LEU A 118 -35.77 -1.89 0.84
CA LEU A 118 -35.75 -1.14 -0.42
C LEU A 118 -34.68 -0.06 -0.41
N ASP A 119 -34.59 0.73 0.67
CA ASP A 119 -33.55 1.73 0.86
C ASP A 119 -32.17 1.07 0.97
N GLY A 120 -32.06 -0.03 1.73
CA GLY A 120 -30.83 -0.81 1.83
C GLY A 120 -30.35 -1.37 0.49
N VAL A 121 -31.25 -1.94 -0.33
CA VAL A 121 -30.92 -2.38 -1.70
C VAL A 121 -30.59 -1.20 -2.59
N LYS A 122 -31.30 -0.07 -2.50
CA LYS A 122 -31.02 1.13 -3.31
C LYS A 122 -29.61 1.64 -3.01
N GLN A 123 -29.28 1.86 -1.74
CA GLN A 123 -27.97 2.32 -1.29
C GLN A 123 -26.87 1.30 -1.63
N LEU A 124 -27.07 0.02 -1.34
CA LEU A 124 -26.09 -1.01 -1.68
C LEU A 124 -25.99 -1.27 -3.18
N SER A 125 -27.05 -1.09 -3.95
CA SER A 125 -27.00 -1.18 -5.41
C SER A 125 -26.18 -0.05 -6.00
N ALA A 126 -26.28 1.16 -5.46
CA ALA A 126 -25.38 2.27 -5.78
C ALA A 126 -23.93 1.96 -5.39
N LEU A 127 -23.71 1.18 -4.33
CA LEU A 127 -22.37 0.72 -3.91
C LEU A 127 -21.84 -0.51 -4.69
N LEU A 128 -22.70 -1.31 -5.34
CA LEU A 128 -22.38 -2.63 -5.92
C LEU A 128 -22.56 -2.75 -7.43
N THR A 129 -23.14 -1.77 -8.12
CA THR A 129 -23.07 -1.71 -9.59
C THR A 129 -21.59 -1.83 -10.01
N PRO A 130 -21.21 -2.84 -10.81
CA PRO A 130 -19.83 -2.96 -11.26
C PRO A 130 -19.54 -1.79 -12.19
N ALA A 131 -18.42 -1.10 -12.01
CA ALA A 131 -17.70 -0.45 -13.09
C ALA A 131 -18.39 0.65 -13.93
N GLU A 132 -19.67 1.01 -13.73
CA GLU A 132 -20.31 2.18 -14.38
C GLU A 132 -20.49 3.38 -13.44
N ASN A 133 -20.42 3.19 -12.12
CA ASN A 133 -20.48 4.29 -11.14
C ASN A 133 -19.27 4.41 -10.20
N ASN A 134 -18.16 3.71 -10.46
CA ASN A 134 -16.85 4.16 -9.93
C ASN A 134 -16.36 5.47 -10.60
N ASN A 135 -17.18 6.07 -11.46
CA ASN A 135 -16.86 7.26 -12.24
C ASN A 135 -17.39 8.58 -11.69
N ASN A 136 -17.82 8.64 -10.42
CA ASN A 136 -18.04 9.94 -9.77
C ASN A 136 -16.87 10.38 -8.89
N ASN A 137 -15.80 9.58 -8.84
CA ASN A 137 -14.48 10.11 -8.53
C ASN A 137 -13.52 9.76 -9.68
N PRO A 138 -13.38 10.65 -10.69
CA PRO A 138 -12.55 10.42 -11.88
C PRO A 138 -11.17 9.84 -11.56
N LYS A 139 -10.61 10.22 -10.40
CA LYS A 139 -9.31 9.78 -9.89
C LYS A 139 -9.21 8.28 -9.58
N GLN A 140 -10.28 7.63 -9.14
CA GLN A 140 -10.24 6.21 -8.75
C GLN A 140 -10.35 5.27 -9.96
N ASN A 141 -11.14 5.65 -10.95
CA ASN A 141 -11.24 4.90 -12.21
C ASN A 141 -9.99 5.05 -13.06
N GLU A 142 -9.43 6.25 -13.14
CA GLU A 142 -8.11 6.46 -13.74
C GLU A 142 -7.03 5.64 -13.01
N ALA A 143 -7.06 5.59 -11.67
CA ALA A 143 -6.13 4.77 -10.90
C ALA A 143 -6.27 3.27 -11.20
N MET A 144 -7.50 2.74 -11.30
CA MET A 144 -7.76 1.32 -11.59
C MET A 144 -7.42 0.95 -13.04
N GLU A 145 -7.65 1.84 -14.00
CA GLU A 145 -7.26 1.66 -15.39
C GLU A 145 -5.73 1.70 -15.54
N ASN A 146 -5.08 2.69 -14.94
CA ASN A 146 -3.61 2.79 -14.89
C ASN A 146 -2.99 1.56 -14.22
N LEU A 147 -3.68 0.99 -13.24
CA LEU A 147 -3.28 -0.22 -12.54
C LEU A 147 -3.39 -1.49 -13.40
N ASN A 148 -4.46 -1.62 -14.18
CA ASN A 148 -4.60 -2.74 -15.12
C ASN A 148 -3.55 -2.65 -16.24
N LYS A 149 -3.27 -1.43 -16.72
CA LYS A 149 -2.14 -1.16 -17.62
C LYS A 149 -0.80 -1.54 -16.97
N PHE A 150 -0.59 -1.19 -15.71
CA PHE A 150 0.59 -1.57 -14.94
C PHE A 150 0.76 -3.10 -14.84
N ARG A 151 -0.29 -3.84 -14.45
CA ARG A 151 -0.23 -5.31 -14.36
C ARG A 151 0.08 -5.96 -15.71
N SER A 152 -0.60 -5.52 -16.77
CA SER A 152 -0.30 -5.98 -18.12
C SER A 152 1.16 -5.72 -18.48
N PHE A 153 1.69 -4.54 -18.14
CA PHE A 153 3.08 -4.18 -18.38
C PHE A 153 4.06 -5.07 -17.60
N MET A 154 3.84 -5.29 -16.30
CA MET A 154 4.72 -6.15 -15.49
C MET A 154 4.75 -7.60 -16.00
N ASN A 155 3.64 -8.07 -16.55
CA ASN A 155 3.47 -9.41 -17.11
C ASN A 155 4.00 -9.55 -18.56
N THR A 156 4.22 -8.45 -19.28
CA THR A 156 4.83 -8.51 -20.62
C THR A 156 6.33 -8.81 -20.51
N LYS A 157 6.77 -9.90 -21.15
CA LYS A 157 8.11 -10.56 -21.06
C LYS A 157 8.43 -11.25 -19.71
N ASN A 158 7.83 -12.42 -19.51
CA ASN A 158 8.33 -13.49 -18.64
C ASN A 158 9.23 -14.48 -19.40
N ASN A 159 10.34 -13.99 -19.97
CA ASN A 159 11.41 -14.88 -20.46
C ASN A 159 12.71 -14.77 -19.64
N SER A 160 12.72 -14.00 -18.56
CA SER A 160 13.76 -14.10 -17.55
C SER A 160 13.16 -14.85 -16.36
N PRO A 161 13.67 -16.03 -16.00
CA PRO A 161 13.20 -16.78 -14.85
C PRO A 161 13.20 -15.87 -13.63
N MET A 162 12.11 -15.86 -12.87
CA MET A 162 12.07 -15.27 -11.54
C MET A 162 13.09 -16.04 -10.67
N GLY A 163 14.33 -15.54 -10.64
CA GLY A 163 15.47 -16.23 -10.03
C GLY A 163 16.77 -16.30 -10.84
N ALA A 164 16.83 -15.84 -12.10
CA ALA A 164 18.08 -15.86 -12.88
C ALA A 164 18.62 -14.44 -13.16
N ASP A 165 19.84 -14.24 -12.68
CA ASP A 165 20.76 -13.12 -12.88
C ASP A 165 20.38 -11.75 -12.30
N ILE A 166 21.06 -11.47 -11.19
CA ILE A 166 21.15 -10.22 -10.45
C ILE A 166 21.23 -9.01 -11.42
N GLY A 167 20.24 -8.10 -11.39
CA GLY A 167 20.36 -6.84 -12.13
C GLY A 167 19.19 -5.87 -11.99
N GLY A 168 19.44 -4.66 -11.49
CA GLY A 168 18.59 -3.48 -11.66
C GLY A 168 17.61 -3.14 -10.56
N GLU A 169 16.65 -4.03 -10.30
CA GLU A 169 15.51 -3.73 -9.43
C GLU A 169 15.92 -3.51 -7.98
N TRP A 170 15.25 -2.56 -7.32
CA TRP A 170 15.31 -2.47 -5.87
C TRP A 170 14.72 -3.76 -5.27
N LYS A 171 15.52 -4.48 -4.46
CA LYS A 171 15.10 -5.74 -3.84
C LYS A 171 15.38 -5.70 -2.35
N HIS A 172 14.40 -6.16 -1.57
CA HIS A 172 14.61 -6.40 -0.15
C HIS A 172 15.72 -7.44 0.06
N VAL A 173 16.69 -7.08 0.89
CA VAL A 173 17.74 -7.98 1.34
C VAL A 173 17.61 -8.09 2.86
N HIS A 174 17.48 -9.31 3.36
CA HIS A 174 17.34 -9.55 4.78
C HIS A 174 18.68 -9.31 5.50
N LEU A 175 18.85 -8.11 6.04
CA LEU A 175 20.09 -7.61 6.67
C LEU A 175 20.07 -7.74 8.20
N SER A 176 19.20 -8.58 8.75
CA SER A 176 19.02 -8.78 10.20
C SER A 176 18.69 -7.47 10.95
N TYR A 177 18.89 -7.41 12.27
CA TYR A 177 18.64 -6.20 13.08
C TYR A 177 19.54 -5.02 12.70
N VAL A 178 20.74 -5.26 12.17
CA VAL A 178 21.66 -4.20 11.74
C VAL A 178 21.08 -3.41 10.57
N GLY A 179 20.53 -4.10 9.58
CA GLY A 179 19.86 -3.43 8.45
C GLY A 179 18.64 -2.64 8.87
N LEU A 180 17.83 -3.18 9.78
CA LEU A 180 16.69 -2.45 10.34
C LEU A 180 17.14 -1.17 11.07
N LEU A 181 18.19 -1.25 11.89
CA LEU A 181 18.73 -0.09 12.59
C LEU A 181 19.20 1.00 11.62
N LEU A 182 19.99 0.62 10.60
CA LEU A 182 20.46 1.56 9.56
C LEU A 182 19.28 2.19 8.82
N ASN A 183 18.26 1.40 8.49
CA ASN A 183 17.04 1.88 7.83
C ASN A 183 16.30 2.92 8.70
N LEU A 184 16.11 2.64 9.99
CA LEU A 184 15.48 3.57 10.93
C LEU A 184 16.27 4.88 11.09
N ILE A 185 17.60 4.81 11.13
CA ILE A 185 18.47 5.99 11.18
C ILE A 185 18.26 6.84 9.92
N LEU A 186 18.24 6.23 8.73
CA LEU A 186 18.05 6.93 7.47
C LEU A 186 16.66 7.57 7.36
N LEU A 187 15.62 6.83 7.74
CA LEU A 187 14.24 7.35 7.77
C LEU A 187 14.06 8.50 8.77
N SER A 188 14.89 8.56 9.81
CA SER A 188 14.90 9.67 10.77
C SER A 188 15.71 10.86 10.26
N LEU A 189 16.87 10.63 9.66
CA LEU A 189 17.75 11.68 9.13
C LEU A 189 17.16 12.40 7.92
N ALA A 190 16.45 11.68 7.03
CA ALA A 190 15.89 12.25 5.81
C ALA A 190 14.96 13.46 6.03
N PRO A 191 13.90 13.39 6.87
CA PRO A 191 13.05 14.55 7.12
C PRO A 191 13.78 15.68 7.85
N ILE A 192 14.74 15.37 8.72
CA ILE A 192 15.55 16.38 9.43
C ILE A 192 16.42 17.14 8.42
N TYR A 193 17.04 16.44 7.50
CA TYR A 193 17.80 17.04 6.40
C TYR A 193 16.91 17.89 5.49
N LEU A 194 15.74 17.40 5.10
CA LEU A 194 14.83 18.16 4.24
C LEU A 194 14.33 19.44 4.93
N ALA A 195 14.07 19.37 6.24
CA ALA A 195 13.72 20.55 7.04
C ALA A 195 14.91 21.52 7.18
N SER A 196 16.14 21.01 7.31
CA SER A 196 17.32 21.86 7.48
C SER A 196 17.62 22.71 6.25
N LEU A 197 17.22 22.27 5.04
CA LEU A 197 17.34 23.07 3.81
C LEU A 197 16.68 24.44 3.92
N ILE A 198 15.65 24.57 4.77
CA ILE A 198 14.89 25.81 4.96
C ILE A 198 15.19 26.42 6.33
N VAL A 199 15.14 25.61 7.39
CA VAL A 199 15.13 26.12 8.77
C VAL A 199 16.54 26.35 9.32
N PHE A 200 17.49 25.47 8.98
CA PHE A 200 18.82 25.44 9.59
C PHE A 200 19.92 25.15 8.54
N PRO A 201 20.17 26.08 7.60
CA PRO A 201 21.07 25.85 6.47
C PRO A 201 22.51 25.50 6.91
N ASN A 202 22.97 26.06 8.03
CA ASN A 202 24.31 25.80 8.58
C ASN A 202 24.58 24.32 8.89
N TYR A 203 23.54 23.53 9.21
CA TYR A 203 23.68 22.11 9.55
C TYR A 203 23.37 21.18 8.36
N THR A 204 22.89 21.72 7.25
CA THR A 204 22.43 20.94 6.09
C THR A 204 23.54 20.07 5.51
N SER A 205 24.74 20.63 5.34
CA SER A 205 25.88 19.88 4.81
C SER A 205 26.25 18.72 5.74
N THR A 206 26.32 18.97 7.05
CA THR A 206 26.62 17.92 8.04
C THR A 206 25.58 16.81 8.01
N LEU A 207 24.29 17.15 8.02
CA LEU A 207 23.19 16.18 7.95
C LEU A 207 23.23 15.36 6.65
N PHE A 208 23.53 16.00 5.52
CA PHE A 208 23.72 15.32 4.24
C PHE A 208 24.88 14.32 4.31
N TYR A 209 26.04 14.73 4.83
CA TYR A 209 27.21 13.86 4.97
C TYR A 209 26.92 12.67 5.88
N THR A 210 26.25 12.90 7.02
CA THR A 210 25.82 11.82 7.91
C THR A 210 24.90 10.85 7.18
N TYR A 211 23.90 11.35 6.45
CA TYR A 211 23.00 10.51 5.66
C TYR A 211 23.78 9.69 4.61
N ALA A 212 24.65 10.34 3.83
CA ALA A 212 25.43 9.72 2.77
C ALA A 212 26.33 8.59 3.30
N VAL A 213 26.98 8.80 4.45
CA VAL A 213 27.82 7.77 5.09
C VAL A 213 26.97 6.59 5.56
N VAL A 214 25.88 6.84 6.29
CA VAL A 214 25.00 5.77 6.79
C VAL A 214 24.39 4.98 5.63
N HIS A 215 23.95 5.68 4.59
CA HIS A 215 23.38 5.05 3.40
C HIS A 215 24.44 4.24 2.65
N GLY A 216 25.66 4.76 2.50
CA GLY A 216 26.80 4.04 1.93
C GLY A 216 27.10 2.74 2.68
N ILE A 217 27.11 2.77 4.01
CA ILE A 217 27.28 1.58 4.86
C ILE A 217 26.15 0.57 4.61
N GLN A 218 24.89 1.03 4.56
CA GLN A 218 23.74 0.16 4.27
C GLN A 218 23.89 -0.51 2.90
N GLN A 219 24.31 0.22 1.86
CA GLN A 219 24.50 -0.34 0.53
C GLN A 219 25.68 -1.31 0.47
N LEU A 220 26.80 -1.02 1.15
CA LEU A 220 27.93 -1.94 1.28
C LEU A 220 27.51 -3.27 1.95
N PHE A 221 26.71 -3.20 3.01
CA PHE A 221 26.20 -4.40 3.69
C PHE A 221 25.25 -5.20 2.79
N THR A 222 24.43 -4.50 2.01
CA THR A 222 23.56 -5.09 0.98
C THR A 222 24.39 -5.82 -0.08
N MET A 223 25.44 -5.17 -0.59
CA MET A 223 26.38 -5.77 -1.55
C MET A 223 27.10 -6.99 -0.99
N TYR A 224 27.52 -6.95 0.29
CA TYR A 224 28.12 -8.10 0.97
C TYR A 224 27.17 -9.29 1.01
N LYS A 225 25.91 -9.08 1.42
CA LYS A 225 24.89 -10.14 1.48
C LYS A 225 24.54 -10.69 0.10
N LEU A 226 24.55 -9.86 -0.93
CA LEU A 226 24.33 -10.27 -2.31
C LEU A 226 25.58 -10.91 -2.96
N LYS A 227 26.68 -11.09 -2.21
CA LYS A 227 27.97 -11.59 -2.72
C LYS A 227 28.49 -10.81 -3.93
N LEU A 228 28.28 -9.50 -3.92
CA LEU A 228 28.75 -8.59 -4.96
C LEU A 228 30.17 -8.06 -4.70
N ILE A 229 30.69 -8.23 -3.47
CA ILE A 229 32.02 -7.78 -3.07
C ILE A 229 33.17 -8.53 -3.77
N PRO A 230 33.10 -9.83 -4.09
CA PRO A 230 34.13 -10.49 -4.89
C PRO A 230 34.36 -9.86 -6.28
N TYR A 231 33.35 -9.21 -6.88
CA TYR A 231 33.54 -8.40 -8.11
C TYR A 231 34.36 -7.12 -7.87
N LEU A 232 34.47 -6.66 -6.62
CA LEU A 232 35.36 -5.56 -6.18
C LEU A 232 36.78 -6.03 -5.82
N THR A 233 36.97 -7.28 -5.39
CA THR A 233 38.23 -7.70 -4.75
C THR A 233 38.96 -8.89 -5.40
N LYS A 234 38.31 -9.70 -6.25
CA LYS A 234 38.89 -10.70 -7.17
C LYS A 234 37.76 -11.59 -7.72
N PRO A 235 37.45 -11.58 -9.02
CA PRO A 235 36.41 -12.45 -9.55
C PRO A 235 36.93 -13.90 -9.64
N GLU A 236 36.16 -14.88 -9.16
CA GLU A 236 36.50 -16.33 -9.18
C GLU A 236 36.64 -16.89 -10.61
N LYS A 237 36.24 -16.11 -11.62
CA LYS A 237 36.57 -16.28 -13.04
C LYS A 237 36.86 -14.89 -13.61
N PRO A 238 37.86 -14.67 -14.48
CA PRO A 238 38.06 -13.38 -15.12
C PRO A 238 36.82 -13.06 -15.96
N THR A 239 35.90 -12.27 -15.42
CA THR A 239 34.83 -11.70 -16.20
C THR A 239 35.47 -10.64 -17.09
N GLU A 240 35.40 -10.83 -18.41
CA GLU A 240 35.85 -9.85 -19.41
C GLU A 240 35.11 -8.50 -19.30
N GLU A 241 34.01 -8.44 -18.54
CA GLU A 241 33.25 -7.22 -18.31
C GLU A 241 33.88 -6.30 -17.23
N PRO A 242 34.10 -5.01 -17.52
CA PRO A 242 34.63 -4.04 -16.57
C PRO A 242 33.79 -3.95 -15.29
N PHE A 243 34.44 -3.78 -14.12
CA PHE A 243 33.77 -3.64 -12.82
C PHE A 243 32.63 -2.61 -12.84
N LEU A 244 32.85 -1.42 -13.41
CA LEU A 244 31.82 -0.38 -13.48
C LEU A 244 30.60 -0.81 -14.29
N LYS A 245 30.77 -1.67 -15.31
CA LYS A 245 29.68 -2.23 -16.10
C LYS A 245 28.89 -3.27 -15.30
N THR A 246 29.55 -4.05 -14.45
CA THR A 246 28.93 -5.05 -13.56
C THR A 246 28.31 -4.42 -12.33
N ALA A 247 28.91 -3.36 -11.79
CA ALA A 247 28.42 -2.63 -10.63
C ALA A 247 27.26 -1.69 -10.99
N SER A 248 27.21 -1.15 -12.21
CA SER A 248 26.02 -0.43 -12.66
C SER A 248 24.80 -1.34 -12.59
N LYS A 249 24.95 -2.62 -13.05
CA LYS A 249 24.41 -3.85 -12.42
C LYS A 249 23.25 -3.72 -11.43
N HIS A 250 23.58 -3.18 -10.28
CA HIS A 250 22.77 -3.33 -9.09
C HIS A 250 22.46 -1.96 -8.51
N TYR A 251 21.23 -1.82 -8.03
CA TYR A 251 20.78 -0.60 -7.38
C TYR A 251 21.73 -0.19 -6.25
N CYS A 252 22.11 -1.13 -5.38
CA CYS A 252 22.98 -0.85 -4.23
C CYS A 252 24.35 -0.29 -4.64
N SER A 253 24.99 -0.88 -5.64
CA SER A 253 26.30 -0.44 -6.12
C SER A 253 26.23 0.86 -6.93
N SER A 254 25.18 1.06 -7.73
CA SER A 254 25.00 2.31 -8.48
C SER A 254 24.77 3.51 -7.55
N VAL A 255 23.96 3.35 -6.50
CA VAL A 255 23.76 4.37 -5.47
C VAL A 255 25.05 4.62 -4.67
N LEU A 256 25.78 3.57 -4.31
CA LEU A 256 27.07 3.70 -3.63
C LEU A 256 28.09 4.50 -4.47
N ILE A 257 28.19 4.20 -5.77
CA ILE A 257 29.08 4.92 -6.70
C ILE A 257 28.74 6.42 -6.73
N LEU A 258 27.45 6.78 -6.77
CA LEU A 258 27.03 8.19 -6.77
C LEU A 258 27.49 8.91 -5.49
N PHE A 259 27.28 8.30 -4.32
CA PHE A 259 27.76 8.88 -3.05
C PHE A 259 29.28 9.00 -3.01
N MET A 260 30.01 7.97 -3.45
CA MET A 260 31.49 8.01 -3.52
C MET A 260 32.00 9.12 -4.42
N MET A 261 31.35 9.36 -5.56
CA MET A 261 31.72 10.45 -6.47
C MET A 261 31.44 11.83 -5.89
N HIS A 262 30.38 11.98 -5.10
CA HIS A 262 30.19 13.21 -4.32
C HIS A 262 31.35 13.46 -3.36
N PHE A 263 31.79 12.45 -2.60
CA PHE A 263 32.94 12.60 -1.69
C PHE A 263 34.23 12.94 -2.45
N ALA A 264 34.45 12.33 -3.61
CA ALA A 264 35.63 12.56 -4.43
C ALA A 264 35.65 13.97 -5.05
N LEU A 265 34.51 14.45 -5.56
CA LEU A 265 34.43 15.69 -6.34
C LEU A 265 33.96 16.90 -5.51
N LYS A 266 33.42 16.68 -4.31
CA LYS A 266 32.85 17.69 -3.39
C LYS A 266 31.70 18.54 -4.00
N ILE A 267 31.05 18.07 -5.07
CA ILE A 267 29.89 18.74 -5.68
C ILE A 267 28.60 18.07 -5.16
N THR A 268 27.56 18.85 -4.89
CA THR A 268 26.31 18.42 -4.20
C THR A 268 25.05 18.33 -5.11
N PRO A 269 24.99 17.45 -6.13
CA PRO A 269 23.76 17.22 -6.90
C PRO A 269 22.83 16.15 -6.29
N ILE A 270 23.24 15.54 -5.17
CA ILE A 270 22.61 14.35 -4.56
C ILE A 270 21.47 14.69 -3.59
N THR A 271 21.23 15.98 -3.31
CA THR A 271 20.19 16.46 -2.37
C THR A 271 18.84 15.75 -2.55
N TYR A 272 18.42 15.53 -3.80
CA TYR A 272 17.15 14.91 -4.13
C TYR A 272 17.14 13.37 -4.00
N MET A 273 18.30 12.70 -3.98
CA MET A 273 18.34 11.24 -3.80
C MET A 273 17.79 10.79 -2.46
N ILE A 274 17.95 11.63 -1.42
CA ILE A 274 17.44 11.35 -0.08
C ILE A 274 15.94 11.08 -0.12
N VAL A 275 15.19 11.78 -0.98
CA VAL A 275 13.73 11.64 -1.07
C VAL A 275 13.32 10.26 -1.59
N TYR A 276 13.83 9.84 -2.76
CA TYR A 276 13.42 8.55 -3.32
C TYR A 276 14.06 7.36 -2.59
N THR A 277 15.30 7.49 -2.10
CA THR A 277 15.93 6.43 -1.28
C THR A 277 15.15 6.21 0.00
N SER A 278 14.60 7.27 0.61
CA SER A 278 13.70 7.17 1.76
C SER A 278 12.37 6.49 1.41
N ALA A 279 11.82 6.72 0.21
CA ALA A 279 10.60 6.04 -0.24
C ALA A 279 10.81 4.52 -0.37
N TYR A 280 11.95 4.09 -0.92
CA TYR A 280 12.32 2.68 -0.96
C TYR A 280 12.55 2.09 0.44
N ASN A 281 13.30 2.80 1.29
CA ASN A 281 13.58 2.41 2.67
C ASN A 281 12.29 2.28 3.52
N LEU A 282 11.32 3.17 3.31
CA LEU A 282 10.01 3.10 3.94
C LEU A 282 9.22 1.88 3.45
N THR A 283 9.26 1.60 2.15
CA THR A 283 8.64 0.40 1.58
C THR A 283 9.26 -0.87 2.20
N ASP A 284 10.57 -0.89 2.38
CA ASP A 284 11.28 -1.98 3.06
C ASP A 284 10.80 -2.20 4.49
N LEU A 285 10.68 -1.10 5.24
CA LEU A 285 10.24 -1.12 6.63
C LEU A 285 8.83 -1.71 6.74
N LEU A 286 7.89 -1.19 5.95
CA LEU A 286 6.47 -1.52 6.04
C LEU A 286 6.17 -2.97 5.65
N PHE A 287 6.81 -3.49 4.60
CA PHE A 287 6.45 -4.80 4.06
C PHE A 287 7.33 -5.94 4.59
N TYR A 288 8.60 -5.67 4.94
CA TYR A 288 9.55 -6.73 5.25
C TYR A 288 10.06 -6.69 6.69
N ASN A 289 10.29 -5.50 7.27
CA ASN A 289 10.93 -5.40 8.59
C ASN A 289 9.98 -5.19 9.77
N MET A 290 8.67 -5.02 9.55
CA MET A 290 7.70 -4.81 10.65
C MET A 290 7.75 -5.91 11.71
N GLU A 291 7.93 -7.18 11.31
CA GLU A 291 8.02 -8.31 12.24
C GLU A 291 9.29 -8.29 13.10
N LEU A 292 10.41 -7.79 12.56
CA LEU A 292 11.64 -7.57 13.33
C LEU A 292 11.48 -6.36 14.26
N LEU A 293 10.83 -5.30 13.79
CA LEU A 293 10.59 -4.08 14.58
C LEU A 293 9.73 -4.35 15.81
N LYS A 294 8.70 -5.19 15.68
CA LYS A 294 7.83 -5.63 16.79
C LYS A 294 8.58 -6.32 17.93
N LYS A 295 9.72 -6.96 17.63
CA LYS A 295 10.55 -7.65 18.62
C LYS A 295 11.43 -6.70 19.44
N ILE A 296 11.50 -5.42 19.08
CA ILE A 296 12.32 -4.42 19.77
C ILE A 296 11.43 -3.64 20.75
N PRO A 297 11.59 -3.82 22.08
CA PRO A 297 10.68 -3.22 23.07
C PRO A 297 10.63 -1.68 23.00
N VAL A 298 11.78 -1.04 22.78
CA VAL A 298 11.92 0.42 22.67
C VAL A 298 11.18 0.97 21.43
N ALA A 299 10.95 0.15 20.41
CA ALA A 299 10.24 0.55 19.20
C ALA A 299 8.70 0.44 19.31
N SER A 300 8.15 -0.02 20.44
CA SER A 300 6.72 -0.26 20.63
C SER A 300 5.81 0.93 20.27
N SER A 301 6.23 2.15 20.64
CA SER A 301 5.47 3.36 20.29
C SER A 301 5.46 3.63 18.78
N LEU A 302 6.60 3.44 18.10
CA LEU A 302 6.71 3.57 16.66
C LEU A 302 5.89 2.50 15.94
N VAL A 303 5.96 1.25 16.41
CA VAL A 303 5.16 0.13 15.88
C VAL A 303 3.67 0.47 15.94
N ARG A 304 3.18 0.94 17.09
CA ARG A 304 1.77 1.33 17.24
C ARG A 304 1.38 2.42 16.22
N VAL A 305 2.21 3.45 16.05
CA VAL A 305 1.95 4.53 15.08
C VAL A 305 1.91 3.99 13.65
N LEU A 306 2.86 3.13 13.28
CA LEU A 306 2.91 2.52 11.95
C LEU A 306 1.70 1.60 11.71
N GLU A 307 1.30 0.78 12.69
CA GLU A 307 0.13 -0.08 12.56
C GLU A 307 -1.18 0.69 12.45
N GLU A 308 -1.41 1.66 13.35
CA GLU A 308 -2.68 2.39 13.41
C GLU A 308 -2.82 3.43 12.28
N LYS A 309 -1.76 4.21 12.02
CA LYS A 309 -1.84 5.35 11.08
C LYS A 309 -1.45 4.98 9.66
N VAL A 310 -0.65 3.94 9.46
CA VAL A 310 -0.14 3.56 8.13
C VAL A 310 -0.75 2.23 7.69
N LEU A 311 -0.42 1.11 8.34
CA LEU A 311 -0.81 -0.21 7.86
C LEU A 311 -2.33 -0.40 7.78
N ARG A 312 -3.06 -0.09 8.86
CA ARG A 312 -4.54 -0.18 8.88
C ARG A 312 -5.22 0.81 7.94
N ARG A 313 -4.66 2.02 7.81
CA ARG A 313 -5.23 3.08 6.96
C ARG A 313 -5.09 2.76 5.48
N TYR A 314 -3.95 2.21 5.08
CA TYR A 314 -3.64 1.91 3.68
C TYR A 314 -3.90 0.45 3.30
N ASP A 315 -4.42 -0.35 4.23
CA ASP A 315 -4.75 -1.77 4.02
C ASP A 315 -3.51 -2.57 3.57
N ILE A 316 -2.40 -2.37 4.30
CA ILE A 316 -1.11 -3.00 4.02
C ILE A 316 -0.99 -4.27 4.84
N GLU A 317 -1.01 -5.41 4.14
CA GLU A 317 -0.77 -6.73 4.71
C GLU A 317 0.53 -7.32 4.13
N LYS A 318 1.21 -8.17 4.91
CA LYS A 318 2.54 -8.72 4.56
C LYS A 318 2.54 -9.51 3.25
N GLU A 319 1.43 -10.19 2.94
CA GLU A 319 1.26 -11.00 1.72
C GLU A 319 0.58 -10.23 0.58
N ASN A 320 0.23 -8.96 0.81
CA ASN A 320 -0.39 -8.12 -0.21
C ASN A 320 0.67 -7.59 -1.18
N HIS A 321 1.13 -8.48 -2.07
CA HIS A 321 2.07 -8.17 -3.16
C HIS A 321 1.59 -6.98 -4.00
N PHE A 322 0.29 -6.82 -4.13
CA PHE A 322 -0.31 -5.74 -4.89
C PHE A 322 -0.06 -4.35 -4.27
N LYS A 323 -0.29 -4.19 -2.96
CA LYS A 323 0.01 -2.93 -2.27
C LYS A 323 1.50 -2.61 -2.29
N ARG A 324 2.35 -3.62 -2.13
CA ARG A 324 3.79 -3.46 -2.23
C ARG A 324 4.19 -2.87 -3.59
N ASP A 325 3.66 -3.43 -4.68
CA ASP A 325 4.01 -2.99 -6.04
C ASP A 325 3.52 -1.56 -6.32
N GLN A 326 2.43 -1.11 -5.68
CA GLN A 326 2.00 0.31 -5.72
C GLN A 326 3.01 1.24 -5.04
N PHE A 327 3.53 0.86 -3.87
CA PHE A 327 4.55 1.65 -3.15
C PHE A 327 5.88 1.69 -3.92
N LEU A 328 6.29 0.58 -4.53
CA LEU A 328 7.49 0.53 -5.37
C LEU A 328 7.34 1.38 -6.63
N THR A 329 6.18 1.32 -7.29
CA THR A 329 5.86 2.20 -8.42
C THR A 329 5.92 3.67 -8.00
N PHE A 330 5.35 4.01 -6.84
CA PHE A 330 5.40 5.38 -6.32
C PHE A 330 6.84 5.85 -6.05
N ALA A 331 7.67 5.02 -5.43
CA ALA A 331 9.09 5.32 -5.21
C ALA A 331 9.84 5.52 -6.53
N ALA A 332 9.61 4.67 -7.53
CA ALA A 332 10.20 4.78 -8.86
C ALA A 332 9.73 6.04 -9.61
N MET A 333 8.48 6.46 -9.43
CA MET A 333 7.97 7.72 -9.98
C MET A 333 8.67 8.94 -9.38
N ILE A 334 8.90 8.95 -8.07
CA ILE A 334 9.67 10.01 -7.40
C ILE A 334 11.11 10.01 -7.93
N GLU A 335 11.73 8.84 -8.03
CA GLU A 335 13.08 8.68 -8.57
C GLU A 335 13.17 9.26 -9.98
N ALA A 336 12.29 8.82 -10.89
CA ALA A 336 12.26 9.26 -12.28
C ALA A 336 12.03 10.77 -12.41
N LEU A 337 11.12 11.35 -11.63
CA LEU A 337 10.84 12.78 -11.65
C LEU A 337 12.04 13.62 -11.19
N LEU A 338 12.70 13.21 -10.10
CA LEU A 338 13.84 13.94 -9.54
C LEU A 338 15.07 13.83 -10.43
N VAL A 339 15.31 12.65 -10.98
CA VAL A 339 16.35 12.43 -11.99
C VAL A 339 16.09 13.27 -13.25
N PHE A 340 14.85 13.30 -13.74
CA PHE A 340 14.48 14.09 -14.91
C PHE A 340 14.72 15.58 -14.67
N THR A 341 14.44 16.06 -13.45
CA THR A 341 14.73 17.44 -13.04
C THR A 341 16.23 17.74 -13.12
N ILE A 342 17.09 16.80 -12.69
CA ILE A 342 18.55 16.96 -12.79
C ILE A 342 19.01 17.08 -14.25
N PHE A 343 18.36 16.40 -15.21
CA PHE A 343 18.69 16.54 -16.63
C PHE A 343 18.37 17.92 -17.20
N LEU A 344 17.30 18.55 -16.72
CA LEU A 344 16.85 19.85 -17.23
C LEU A 344 17.64 21.02 -16.62
N PHE A 345 18.01 20.91 -15.35
CA PHE A 345 18.62 22.02 -14.60
C PHE A 345 20.09 21.79 -14.24
N GLY A 346 20.63 20.60 -14.50
CA GLY A 346 22.00 20.25 -14.16
C GLY A 346 22.99 20.77 -15.19
N GLY A 347 23.82 21.75 -14.81
CA GLY A 347 25.13 21.96 -15.43
C GLY A 347 26.15 20.99 -14.84
N SER A 348 27.19 20.61 -15.61
CA SER A 348 28.38 19.82 -15.21
C SER A 348 28.44 18.32 -15.58
N TRP A 349 29.59 17.71 -15.27
CA TRP A 349 29.90 16.27 -15.30
C TRP A 349 28.95 15.41 -14.47
N PHE A 350 28.33 15.95 -13.42
CA PHE A 350 27.38 15.17 -12.62
C PHE A 350 26.09 14.87 -13.39
N THR A 351 25.67 15.74 -14.30
CA THR A 351 24.55 15.46 -15.20
C THR A 351 24.81 14.19 -16.01
N LEU A 352 26.05 13.98 -16.50
CA LEU A 352 26.43 12.77 -17.22
C LEU A 352 26.33 11.52 -16.34
N MET A 353 26.78 11.59 -15.08
CA MET A 353 26.66 10.47 -14.14
C MET A 353 25.21 10.10 -13.85
N TYR A 354 24.34 11.09 -13.64
CA TYR A 354 22.91 10.85 -13.47
C TYR A 354 22.29 10.28 -14.74
N ILE A 355 22.71 10.73 -15.92
CA ILE A 355 22.24 10.17 -17.19
C ILE A 355 22.58 8.68 -17.25
N GLN A 356 23.83 8.31 -16.94
CA GLN A 356 24.25 6.91 -16.93
C GLN A 356 23.51 6.08 -15.88
N TYR A 357 23.37 6.59 -14.65
CA TYR A 357 22.58 5.97 -13.59
C TYR A 357 21.16 5.67 -14.07
N THR A 358 20.52 6.65 -14.71
CA THR A 358 19.12 6.59 -15.14
C THR A 358 18.90 5.65 -16.30
N ILE A 359 19.77 5.72 -17.31
CA ILE A 359 19.79 4.77 -18.42
C ILE A 359 19.87 3.38 -17.82
N TYR A 360 20.81 3.15 -16.91
CA TYR A 360 20.96 1.85 -16.29
C TYR A 360 19.71 1.40 -15.53
N ARG A 361 19.15 2.27 -14.68
CA ARG A 361 17.91 2.00 -13.92
C ARG A 361 16.74 1.68 -14.85
N TYR A 362 16.55 2.45 -15.92
CA TYR A 362 15.51 2.21 -16.92
C TYR A 362 15.65 0.83 -17.59
N HIS A 363 16.87 0.39 -17.91
CA HIS A 363 17.07 -0.90 -18.57
C HIS A 363 16.76 -2.10 -17.70
N ASN A 364 17.01 -1.99 -16.39
CA ASN A 364 17.05 -3.15 -15.51
C ASN A 364 15.95 -3.10 -14.43
N ASP A 365 15.14 -2.05 -14.34
CA ASP A 365 14.05 -1.92 -13.38
C ASP A 365 12.69 -1.65 -14.08
N LYS A 366 11.76 -2.62 -13.97
CA LYS A 366 10.43 -2.50 -14.58
C LYS A 366 9.60 -1.36 -13.98
N TYR A 367 9.72 -1.09 -12.68
CA TYR A 367 9.03 0.04 -12.05
C TYR A 367 9.54 1.37 -12.63
N MET A 368 10.85 1.45 -12.87
CA MET A 368 11.45 2.63 -13.51
C MET A 368 10.97 2.80 -14.96
N GLN A 369 10.88 1.72 -15.73
CA GLN A 369 10.33 1.78 -17.10
C GLN A 369 8.89 2.28 -17.10
N PHE A 370 8.07 1.76 -16.19
CA PHE A 370 6.68 2.19 -16.05
C PHE A 370 6.58 3.66 -15.65
N ALA A 371 7.39 4.10 -14.67
CA ALA A 371 7.45 5.49 -14.24
C ALA A 371 7.81 6.45 -15.38
N PHE A 372 8.84 6.12 -16.17
CA PHE A 372 9.21 6.94 -17.34
C PHE A 372 8.14 6.98 -18.42
N ARG A 373 7.45 5.86 -18.69
CA ARG A 373 6.31 5.85 -19.61
C ARG A 373 5.17 6.74 -19.10
N GLY A 374 4.89 6.69 -17.80
CA GLY A 374 3.91 7.56 -17.16
C GLY A 374 4.25 9.04 -17.30
N ILE A 375 5.50 9.42 -17.01
CA ILE A 375 6.00 10.79 -17.17
C ILE A 375 5.94 11.22 -18.65
N LYS A 376 6.38 10.37 -19.58
CA LYS A 376 6.32 10.62 -21.03
C LYS A 376 4.89 10.92 -21.46
N ASN A 377 3.95 10.02 -21.14
CA ASN A 377 2.55 10.18 -21.50
C ASN A 377 1.93 11.46 -20.90
N ALA A 378 2.26 11.77 -19.63
CA ALA A 378 1.80 13.00 -18.98
C ALA A 378 2.33 14.27 -19.66
N ILE A 379 3.61 14.28 -20.06
CA ILE A 379 4.23 15.41 -20.77
C ILE A 379 3.63 15.56 -22.17
N GLU A 380 3.49 14.46 -22.91
CA GLU A 380 2.92 14.48 -24.26
C GLU A 380 1.48 15.00 -24.25
N THR A 381 0.65 14.44 -23.36
CA THR A 381 -0.77 14.77 -23.25
C THR A 381 -1.00 16.20 -22.72
N ASN A 382 -0.31 16.59 -21.64
CA ASN A 382 -0.62 17.84 -20.93
C ASN A 382 0.20 19.04 -21.42
N VAL A 383 1.39 18.80 -21.98
CA VAL A 383 2.32 19.87 -22.36
C VAL A 383 2.51 19.90 -23.87
N MET A 384 3.02 18.83 -24.49
CA MET A 384 3.51 18.89 -25.89
C MET A 384 2.43 19.03 -26.94
N ASN A 385 1.21 18.59 -26.62
CA ASN A 385 0.04 18.77 -27.48
C ASN A 385 -0.53 20.20 -27.45
N LYS A 386 -0.04 21.09 -26.57
CA LYS A 386 -0.52 22.48 -26.51
C LYS A 386 0.04 23.31 -27.67
N SER A 387 -0.81 24.20 -28.21
CA SER A 387 -0.50 25.06 -29.35
C SER A 387 0.62 26.08 -29.07
N PHE A 388 0.81 26.47 -27.81
CA PHE A 388 1.81 27.44 -27.40
C PHE A 388 3.24 26.88 -27.30
N ILE A 389 3.44 25.55 -27.42
CA ILE A 389 4.76 24.95 -27.32
C ILE A 389 5.54 25.16 -28.63
N PRO A 390 6.70 25.84 -28.61
CA PRO A 390 7.51 26.08 -29.80
C PRO A 390 8.03 24.78 -30.44
N ALA A 391 8.15 24.76 -31.77
CA ALA A 391 8.65 23.60 -32.52
C ALA A 391 10.06 23.16 -32.09
N ILE A 392 10.92 24.10 -31.70
CA ILE A 392 12.27 23.80 -31.20
C ILE A 392 12.25 23.01 -29.89
N VAL A 393 11.28 23.29 -29.02
CA VAL A 393 11.09 22.58 -27.74
C VAL A 393 10.59 21.16 -28.01
N LYS A 394 9.63 20.99 -28.94
CA LYS A 394 9.16 19.66 -29.36
C LYS A 394 10.30 18.82 -29.94
N LYS A 395 11.11 19.40 -30.84
CA LYS A 395 12.27 18.73 -31.44
C LYS A 395 13.30 18.33 -30.38
N GLY A 396 13.59 19.20 -29.42
CA GLY A 396 14.52 18.91 -28.32
C GLY A 396 14.04 17.77 -27.42
N TYR A 397 12.75 17.76 -27.08
CA TYR A 397 12.13 16.70 -26.28
C TYR A 397 12.15 15.34 -26.96
N TYR A 398 11.72 15.25 -28.22
CA TYR A 398 11.76 13.99 -28.96
C TYR A 398 13.19 13.48 -29.14
N LYS A 399 14.16 14.38 -29.36
CA LYS A 399 15.59 14.03 -29.40
C LYS A 399 16.10 13.51 -28.03
N LEU A 400 15.62 14.07 -26.92
CA LEU A 400 15.96 13.58 -25.58
C LEU A 400 15.39 12.18 -25.34
N LEU A 401 14.12 11.96 -25.69
CA LEU A 401 13.47 10.65 -25.59
C LEU A 401 14.13 9.62 -26.48
N GLU A 402 14.41 9.97 -27.74
CA GLU A 402 15.21 9.16 -28.66
C GLU A 402 16.58 8.91 -28.08
N GLY A 403 17.23 9.87 -27.40
CA GLY A 403 18.49 9.61 -26.70
C GLY A 403 18.37 8.51 -25.64
N ILE A 404 17.29 8.51 -24.86
CA ILE A 404 17.00 7.48 -23.85
C ILE A 404 16.61 6.13 -24.49
N GLU A 405 15.91 6.14 -25.64
CA GLU A 405 15.43 4.95 -26.36
C GLU A 405 16.47 4.36 -27.35
N LEU A 406 17.31 5.16 -28.02
CA LEU A 406 18.43 4.72 -28.89
C LEU A 406 19.63 4.26 -28.09
N THR A 407 19.95 4.90 -26.95
CA THR A 407 20.90 4.28 -26.00
C THR A 407 20.38 2.96 -25.44
N ALA A 408 19.06 2.70 -25.57
CA ALA A 408 18.45 1.43 -25.26
C ALA A 408 18.46 0.38 -26.38
N TYR A 409 18.78 0.78 -27.61
CA TYR A 409 18.94 -0.14 -28.76
C TYR A 409 20.40 -0.33 -29.18
N LEU A 410 21.35 0.48 -28.68
CA LEU A 410 22.78 0.41 -29.02
C LEU A 410 23.62 -0.40 -28.01
N LYS A 411 23.09 -1.49 -27.45
CA LYS A 411 23.92 -2.54 -26.86
C LYS A 411 23.40 -3.93 -27.16
#